data_AF-A0A3B8XVJ5-F1
#
_entry.id   AF-A0A3B8XVJ5-F1
#
_cell.length_a   1.000
_cell.length_b   1.000
_cell.length_c   1.000
_cell.angle_alpha   90.00
_cell.angle_beta   90.00
_cell.angle_gamma   90.00
#
_symmetry.space_group_name_H-M   'P 1'
#
loop_
_entity.id
_entity.type
_entity.pdbx_description
1 polymer ?
#
loop_
_entity_poly.entity_id
_entity_poly.type
_entity_poly.pdbx_seq_one_letter_code
_entity_poly.pdbx_strand_id
1 'polypeptide(L)'
;VRLGFHRLKLEPFDLVPAAVLAPLVSSILLYYLQGGWALIFCLGYFLAWLVAIVLIAAAIQYFRFVFGFGRSDGVVTRGVRREASSSFLFGVVFLASLFFMGWQVPLPARDGGDFNAALSLRSSAHDLALFVQGFVDGELVGPPLRASMVENRTLIAETRNDRFGWGLGFGTREREGGLTLWQTSANIGMRGMMVIDPSRRSGVVVLTNSDRGKELMQEVAGHVLGPEEPWQLP
;
A
#
# COMPACT_ATOMS: atom_id res chain seq x y z
N VAL A 1 -51.87 14.27 -2.11
CA VAL A 1 -51.77 13.59 -0.79
C VAL A 1 -50.61 14.22 -0.02
N ARG A 2 -50.89 15.12 0.92
CA ARG A 2 -49.86 15.72 1.80
C ARG A 2 -49.50 14.68 2.86
N LEU A 3 -48.33 14.05 2.75
CA LEU A 3 -47.79 13.17 3.79
C LEU A 3 -47.49 14.02 5.03
N GLY A 4 -48.34 13.90 6.05
CA GLY A 4 -48.25 14.61 7.32
C GLY A 4 -47.14 14.04 8.19
N PHE A 5 -45.89 14.43 7.94
CA PHE A 5 -44.84 14.36 8.96
C PHE A 5 -44.89 15.64 9.80
N HIS A 6 -45.87 15.73 10.70
CA HIS A 6 -45.74 16.65 11.83
C HIS A 6 -44.53 16.20 12.65
N ARG A 7 -43.60 17.12 12.88
CA ARG A 7 -42.32 16.90 13.55
C ARG A 7 -42.53 16.23 14.90
N LEU A 8 -42.28 14.92 14.99
CA LEU A 8 -41.95 14.26 16.24
C LEU A 8 -40.61 14.88 16.70
N LYS A 9 -40.67 15.81 17.64
CA LYS A 9 -39.50 16.25 18.40
C LYS A 9 -39.17 15.12 19.37
N LEU A 10 -38.46 14.10 18.87
CA LEU A 10 -37.87 13.08 19.73
C LEU A 10 -36.76 13.74 20.54
N GLU A 11 -36.94 13.82 21.84
CA GLU A 11 -35.87 14.27 22.72
C GLU A 11 -34.87 13.10 22.87
N PRO A 12 -33.56 13.36 23.02
CA PRO A 12 -32.55 12.30 23.16
C PRO A 12 -32.89 11.30 24.27
N PHE A 13 -33.65 11.74 25.28
CA PHE A 13 -34.09 10.93 26.41
C PHE A 13 -35.16 9.90 26.02
N ASP A 14 -35.96 10.15 24.99
CA ASP A 14 -37.02 9.24 24.50
C ASP A 14 -36.43 7.99 23.83
N LEU A 15 -35.16 8.07 23.38
CA LEU A 15 -34.44 6.97 22.75
C LEU A 15 -33.70 6.09 23.76
N VAL A 16 -33.49 6.57 24.99
CA VAL A 16 -32.74 5.86 26.03
C VAL A 16 -33.38 4.51 26.39
N PRO A 17 -34.71 4.39 26.57
CA PRO A 17 -35.34 3.10 26.84
C PRO A 17 -35.07 2.09 25.72
N ALA A 18 -35.16 2.51 24.45
CA ALA A 18 -34.91 1.63 23.31
C ALA A 18 -33.43 1.24 23.20
N ALA A 19 -32.51 2.20 23.40
CA ALA A 19 -31.08 1.98 23.35
C ALA A 19 -30.57 1.05 24.47
N VAL A 20 -31.27 0.98 25.59
CA VAL A 20 -30.92 0.08 26.71
C VAL A 20 -31.65 -1.26 26.61
N LEU A 21 -32.97 -1.26 26.35
CA LEU A 21 -33.77 -2.47 26.31
C LEU A 21 -33.43 -3.37 25.12
N ALA A 22 -33.14 -2.80 23.95
CA ALA A 22 -32.80 -3.60 22.77
C ALA A 22 -31.55 -4.48 22.99
N PRO A 23 -30.37 -3.94 23.37
CA PRO A 23 -29.19 -4.78 23.59
C PRO A 23 -29.36 -5.73 24.78
N LEU A 24 -30.10 -5.34 25.83
CA LEU A 24 -30.38 -6.22 26.98
C LEU A 24 -31.22 -7.44 26.57
N VAL A 25 -32.34 -7.21 25.89
CA VAL A 25 -33.22 -8.28 25.42
C VAL A 25 -32.50 -9.16 24.41
N SER A 26 -31.78 -8.59 23.44
CA SER A 26 -30.98 -9.36 22.48
C SER A 26 -29.89 -10.20 23.16
N SER A 27 -29.22 -9.67 24.18
CA SER A 27 -28.19 -10.39 24.93
C SER A 27 -28.76 -11.56 25.74
N ILE A 28 -29.91 -11.36 26.40
CA ILE A 28 -30.62 -12.42 27.12
C ILE A 28 -31.04 -13.52 26.15
N LEU A 29 -31.62 -13.14 25.01
CA LEU A 29 -32.13 -14.09 24.02
C LEU A 29 -30.99 -14.91 23.37
N LEU A 30 -29.86 -14.28 23.06
CA LEU A 30 -28.66 -14.96 22.58
C LEU A 30 -28.07 -15.91 23.62
N TYR A 31 -28.03 -15.51 24.90
CA TYR A 31 -27.55 -16.37 25.99
C TYR A 31 -28.39 -17.64 26.11
N TYR A 32 -29.72 -17.50 26.10
CA TYR A 32 -30.62 -18.65 26.23
C TYR A 32 -30.59 -19.59 25.02
N LEU A 33 -30.40 -19.07 23.81
CA LEU A 33 -30.44 -19.89 22.59
C LEU A 33 -29.08 -20.51 22.22
N GLN A 34 -27.97 -19.81 22.47
CA GLN A 34 -26.64 -20.20 21.98
C GLN A 34 -25.58 -20.32 23.09
N GLY A 35 -25.94 -20.00 24.34
CA GLY A 35 -25.05 -20.12 25.49
C GLY A 35 -24.10 -18.92 25.69
N GLY A 36 -23.43 -18.90 26.85
CA GLY A 36 -22.61 -17.76 27.28
C GLY A 36 -21.40 -17.46 26.41
N TRP A 37 -20.78 -18.48 25.82
CA TRP A 37 -19.61 -18.28 24.94
C TRP A 37 -19.96 -17.54 23.64
N ALA A 38 -21.11 -17.87 23.04
CA ALA A 38 -21.60 -17.17 21.86
C ALA A 38 -21.92 -15.70 22.19
N LEU A 39 -22.51 -15.43 23.35
CA LEU A 39 -22.76 -14.07 23.81
C LEU A 39 -21.46 -13.26 23.94
N ILE A 40 -20.44 -13.80 24.60
CA ILE A 40 -19.14 -13.12 24.79
C ILE A 40 -18.50 -12.81 23.43
N PHE A 41 -18.54 -13.77 22.50
CA PHE A 41 -18.02 -13.56 21.14
C PHE A 41 -18.77 -12.44 20.41
N CYS A 42 -20.11 -12.47 20.42
CA CYS A 42 -20.93 -11.44 19.77
C CYS A 42 -20.71 -10.05 20.39
N LEU A 43 -20.57 -9.97 21.71
CA LEU A 43 -20.31 -8.72 22.41
C LEU A 43 -18.92 -8.17 22.08
N GLY A 44 -17.90 -9.04 22.03
CA GLY A 44 -16.56 -8.69 21.60
C GLY A 44 -16.51 -8.22 20.14
N TYR A 45 -17.20 -8.91 19.25
CA TYR A 45 -17.31 -8.53 17.84
C TYR A 45 -18.02 -7.18 17.67
N PHE A 46 -19.11 -6.95 18.41
CA PHE A 46 -19.83 -5.68 18.41
C PHE A 46 -18.96 -4.52 18.89
N LEU A 47 -18.20 -4.71 19.98
CA LEU A 47 -17.24 -3.73 20.47
C LEU A 47 -16.14 -3.44 19.45
N ALA A 48 -15.58 -4.47 18.81
CA ALA A 48 -14.60 -4.30 17.74
C ALA A 48 -15.17 -3.48 16.57
N TRP A 49 -16.45 -3.70 16.22
CA TRP A 49 -17.13 -2.94 15.18
C TRP A 49 -17.32 -1.47 15.56
N LEU A 50 -17.71 -1.17 16.80
CA LEU A 50 -17.80 0.21 17.30
C LEU A 50 -16.45 0.92 17.26
N VAL A 51 -15.38 0.24 17.68
CA VAL A 51 -14.01 0.76 17.58
C VAL A 51 -13.64 1.05 16.13
N ALA A 52 -13.97 0.15 15.20
CA ALA A 52 -13.73 0.36 13.77
C ALA A 52 -14.48 1.58 13.22
N ILE A 53 -15.76 1.80 13.59
CA ILE A 53 -16.51 3.02 13.21
C ILE A 53 -15.78 4.27 13.70
N VAL A 54 -15.36 4.28 14.97
CA VAL A 54 -14.66 5.43 15.57
C VAL A 54 -13.35 5.72 14.83
N LEU A 55 -12.58 4.69 14.50
CA LEU A 55 -11.34 4.81 13.72
C LEU A 55 -11.61 5.34 12.31
N ILE A 56 -12.66 4.87 11.64
CA ILE A 56 -13.06 5.38 10.31
C ILE A 56 -13.49 6.86 10.41
N ALA A 57 -14.29 7.22 11.41
CA ALA A 57 -14.70 8.60 11.64
C ALA A 57 -13.49 9.51 11.91
N ALA A 58 -12.53 9.03 12.71
CA ALA A 58 -11.27 9.73 12.97
C ALA A 58 -10.42 9.87 11.71
N ALA A 59 -10.34 8.83 10.86
CA ALA A 59 -9.64 8.88 9.58
C ALA A 59 -10.30 9.88 8.61
N ILE A 60 -11.64 9.93 8.55
CA ILE A 60 -12.37 10.92 7.76
C ILE A 60 -12.07 12.34 8.28
N GLN A 61 -12.04 12.54 9.60
CA GLN A 61 -11.65 13.83 10.18
C GLN A 61 -10.20 14.19 9.87
N TYR A 62 -9.27 13.23 9.95
CA TYR A 62 -7.87 13.38 9.55
C TYR A 62 -7.76 13.83 8.10
N PHE A 63 -8.44 13.15 7.17
CA PHE A 63 -8.46 13.55 5.77
C PHE A 63 -9.03 14.95 5.58
N ARG A 64 -10.13 15.30 6.27
CA ARG A 64 -10.70 16.65 6.22
C ARG A 64 -9.75 17.71 6.78
N PHE A 65 -8.96 17.38 7.80
CA PHE A 65 -7.98 18.28 8.38
C PHE A 65 -6.81 18.51 7.41
N VAL A 66 -6.19 17.42 6.93
CA VAL A 66 -5.05 17.46 6.01
C VAL A 66 -5.42 18.15 4.69
N PHE A 67 -6.55 17.77 4.08
CA PHE A 67 -7.00 18.37 2.83
C PHE A 67 -7.71 19.72 3.00
N GLY A 68 -8.28 20.01 4.17
CA GLY A 68 -8.94 21.28 4.49
C GLY A 68 -7.95 22.43 4.72
N PHE A 69 -6.76 22.14 5.23
CA PHE A 69 -5.65 23.09 5.27
C PHE A 69 -5.09 23.40 3.87
N GLY A 70 -5.14 22.45 2.93
CA GLY A 70 -4.69 22.68 1.54
C GLY A 70 -5.61 23.56 0.69
N ARG A 71 -6.83 23.90 1.16
CA ARG A 71 -7.82 24.65 0.37
C ARG A 71 -8.25 26.00 0.97
N SER A 72 -7.75 26.40 2.14
CA SER A 72 -8.28 27.58 2.85
C SER A 72 -7.24 28.63 3.25
N ASP A 73 -6.09 28.69 2.58
CA ASP A 73 -5.18 29.86 2.61
C ASP A 73 -5.47 30.84 1.46
N GLY A 74 -6.75 31.06 1.19
CA GLY A 74 -7.25 32.10 0.29
C GLY A 74 -8.45 32.79 0.93
N VAL A 75 -8.17 33.92 1.58
CA VAL A 75 -9.03 35.09 1.85
C VAL A 75 -10.56 34.87 1.70
N VAL A 76 -11.29 35.14 2.81
CA VAL A 76 -12.75 35.24 3.00
C VAL A 76 -13.45 33.99 3.56
N THR A 77 -13.65 33.97 4.89
CA THR A 77 -14.97 33.69 5.47
C THR A 77 -15.05 34.22 6.92
N ARG A 78 -15.58 35.43 7.08
CA ARG A 78 -16.12 35.90 8.36
C ARG A 78 -17.44 35.14 8.61
N GLY A 79 -17.57 34.47 9.76
CA GLY A 79 -18.88 34.20 10.35
C GLY A 79 -19.28 32.75 10.65
N VAL A 80 -18.44 31.74 10.42
CA VAL A 80 -18.74 30.39 10.94
C VAL A 80 -17.97 30.18 12.23
N ARG A 81 -18.69 30.05 13.34
CA ARG A 81 -18.16 29.66 14.64
C ARG A 81 -17.58 28.26 14.48
N ARG A 82 -16.26 28.17 14.22
CA ARG A 82 -15.50 26.91 14.24
C ARG A 82 -15.70 26.31 15.63
N GLU A 83 -16.33 25.15 15.71
CA GLU A 83 -16.27 24.36 16.93
C GLU A 83 -14.79 24.08 17.22
N ALA A 84 -14.41 24.33 18.47
CA ALA A 84 -13.04 24.20 18.92
C ALA A 84 -12.59 22.76 18.65
N SER A 85 -11.55 22.61 17.82
CA SER A 85 -10.81 21.37 17.72
C SER A 85 -10.46 20.92 19.14
N SER A 86 -11.00 19.79 19.59
CA SER A 86 -10.76 19.38 20.97
C SER A 86 -9.29 19.00 21.11
N SER A 87 -8.58 19.68 22.00
CA SER A 87 -7.16 19.40 22.29
C SER A 87 -6.94 17.94 22.70
N PHE A 88 -7.98 17.30 23.23
CA PHE A 88 -8.01 15.87 23.54
C PHE A 88 -7.94 15.00 22.27
N LEU A 89 -8.76 15.25 21.25
CA LEU A 89 -8.68 14.51 19.99
C LEU A 89 -7.35 14.78 19.28
N PHE A 90 -6.84 16.01 19.36
CA PHE A 90 -5.49 16.32 18.87
C PHE A 90 -4.42 15.48 19.57
N GLY A 91 -4.47 15.37 20.91
CA GLY A 91 -3.55 14.54 21.69
C GLY A 91 -3.63 13.06 21.34
N VAL A 92 -4.84 12.51 21.19
CA VAL A 92 -5.05 11.11 20.77
C VAL A 92 -4.49 10.88 19.37
N VAL A 93 -4.76 11.78 18.43
CA VAL A 93 -4.26 11.70 17.04
C VAL A 93 -2.74 11.85 17.00
N PHE A 94 -2.17 12.74 17.81
CA PHE A 94 -0.72 12.92 17.90
C PHE A 94 -0.04 11.66 18.45
N LEU A 95 -0.55 11.08 19.54
CA LEU A 95 -0.03 9.83 20.10
C LEU A 95 -0.17 8.65 19.13
N ALA A 96 -1.31 8.53 18.45
CA ALA A 96 -1.49 7.52 17.40
C ALA A 96 -0.50 7.72 16.24
N SER A 97 -0.25 8.98 15.83
CA SER A 97 0.72 9.30 14.78
C SER A 97 2.15 8.93 15.18
N LEU A 98 2.53 9.17 16.44
CA LEU A 98 3.83 8.74 16.97
C LEU A 98 4.00 7.23 16.93
N PHE A 99 2.93 6.47 17.20
CA PHE A 99 2.96 5.00 17.13
C PHE A 99 3.24 4.49 15.70
N PHE A 100 2.64 5.12 14.67
CA PHE A 100 2.86 4.74 13.27
C PHE A 100 4.11 5.35 12.62
N MET A 101 4.76 6.33 13.26
CA MET A 101 5.89 7.05 12.71
C MET A 101 7.07 6.12 12.36
N GLY A 102 7.32 5.09 13.17
CA GLY A 102 8.37 4.10 12.91
C GLY A 102 8.13 3.25 11.65
N TRP A 103 6.87 3.10 11.22
CA TRP A 103 6.52 2.36 10.00
C TRP A 103 6.60 3.22 8.74
N GLN A 104 6.64 4.55 8.89
CA GLN A 104 6.67 5.51 7.79
C GLN A 104 8.05 6.12 7.54
N VAL A 105 9.09 5.62 8.21
CA VAL A 105 10.47 6.07 7.97
C VAL A 105 10.90 5.63 6.57
N PRO A 106 11.19 6.56 5.64
CA PRO A 106 11.64 6.20 4.30
C PRO A 106 13.01 5.53 4.36
N LEU A 107 13.29 4.64 3.42
CA LEU A 107 14.65 4.15 3.23
C LEU A 107 15.54 5.30 2.73
N PRO A 108 16.80 5.41 3.19
CA PRO A 108 17.57 4.43 3.96
C PRO A 108 17.45 4.56 5.50
N ALA A 109 16.65 5.49 6.03
CA ALA A 109 16.63 5.83 7.45
C ALA A 109 15.91 4.81 8.36
N ARG A 110 15.11 3.90 7.80
CA ARG A 110 14.52 2.78 8.54
C ARG A 110 15.63 1.84 9.02
N ASP A 111 15.55 1.33 10.24
CA ASP A 111 16.51 0.36 10.77
C ASP A 111 16.51 -0.96 9.98
N GLY A 112 17.69 -1.57 9.85
CA GLY A 112 17.91 -2.79 9.05
C GLY A 112 17.64 -4.11 9.76
N GLY A 113 17.11 -4.09 10.99
CA GLY A 113 16.94 -5.29 11.81
C GLY A 113 15.80 -6.23 11.40
N ASP A 114 14.98 -5.84 10.43
CA ASP A 114 13.86 -6.64 9.92
C ASP A 114 14.32 -7.44 8.69
N PHE A 115 14.87 -8.63 8.93
CA PHE A 115 15.46 -9.48 7.91
C PHE A 115 14.42 -10.39 7.25
N ASN A 116 14.34 -10.32 5.92
CA ASN A 116 13.49 -11.16 5.11
C ASN A 116 14.11 -11.35 3.72
N ALA A 117 14.21 -12.61 3.28
CA ALA A 117 14.72 -13.00 1.97
C ALA A 117 14.01 -12.28 0.79
N ALA A 118 12.77 -11.83 0.97
CA ALA A 118 12.00 -11.17 -0.09
C ALA A 118 12.34 -9.68 -0.29
N LEU A 119 12.74 -8.95 0.75
CA LEU A 119 12.74 -7.48 0.69
C LEU A 119 13.80 -6.75 1.54
N SER A 120 14.60 -7.45 2.35
CA SER A 120 15.52 -6.78 3.29
C SER A 120 16.92 -6.49 2.72
N LEU A 121 17.19 -6.85 1.46
CA LEU A 121 18.50 -6.58 0.84
C LEU A 121 18.71 -5.07 0.70
N ARG A 122 19.81 -4.57 1.28
CA ARG A 122 20.31 -3.21 1.07
C ARG A 122 21.52 -3.27 0.16
N SER A 123 21.49 -2.50 -0.91
CA SER A 123 22.51 -2.54 -1.95
C SER A 123 22.59 -1.19 -2.64
N SER A 124 23.62 -1.00 -3.47
CA SER A 124 23.77 0.17 -4.32
C SER A 124 23.50 -0.19 -5.79
N ALA A 125 23.32 0.82 -6.64
CA ALA A 125 23.21 0.59 -8.08
C ALA A 125 24.49 -0.08 -8.64
N HIS A 126 25.66 0.23 -8.06
CA HIS A 126 26.93 -0.38 -8.45
C HIS A 126 26.97 -1.87 -8.10
N ASP A 127 26.62 -2.25 -6.87
CA ASP A 127 26.65 -3.65 -6.44
C ASP A 127 25.62 -4.50 -7.19
N LEU A 128 24.43 -3.95 -7.45
CA LEU A 128 23.43 -4.61 -8.29
C LEU A 128 23.91 -4.73 -9.75
N ALA A 129 24.68 -3.77 -10.27
CA ALA A 129 25.28 -3.91 -11.60
C ALA A 129 26.36 -5.01 -11.64
N LEU A 130 27.15 -5.17 -10.57
CA LEU A 130 28.06 -6.31 -10.44
C LEU A 130 27.30 -7.64 -10.38
N PHE A 131 26.16 -7.68 -9.69
CA PHE A 131 25.26 -8.84 -9.71
C PHE A 131 24.75 -9.13 -11.13
N VAL A 132 24.33 -8.11 -11.88
CA VAL A 132 23.92 -8.28 -13.29
C VAL A 132 25.05 -8.87 -14.13
N GLN A 133 26.27 -8.37 -13.99
CA GLN A 133 27.43 -8.89 -14.70
C GLN A 133 27.67 -10.37 -14.37
N GLY A 134 27.77 -10.72 -13.09
CA GLY A 134 27.98 -12.11 -12.65
C GLY A 134 26.83 -13.05 -13.03
N PHE A 135 25.60 -12.55 -13.07
CA PHE A 135 24.43 -13.31 -13.53
C PHE A 135 24.52 -13.60 -15.04
N VAL A 136 24.84 -12.60 -15.86
CA VAL A 136 25.00 -12.75 -17.31
C VAL A 136 26.12 -13.75 -17.63
N ASP A 137 27.23 -13.67 -16.91
CA ASP A 137 28.37 -14.58 -17.05
C ASP A 137 28.11 -15.98 -16.49
N GLY A 138 27.05 -16.14 -15.68
CA GLY A 138 26.69 -17.41 -15.06
C GLY A 138 27.66 -17.84 -13.95
N GLU A 139 28.49 -16.92 -13.45
CA GLU A 139 29.55 -17.20 -12.48
C GLU A 139 29.01 -17.66 -11.13
N LEU A 140 27.82 -17.19 -10.74
CA LEU A 140 27.25 -17.42 -9.41
C LEU A 140 26.56 -18.78 -9.26
N VAL A 141 25.86 -19.22 -10.30
CA VAL A 141 24.94 -20.38 -10.25
C VAL A 141 25.23 -21.44 -11.32
N GLY A 142 26.14 -21.13 -12.26
CA GLY A 142 26.43 -21.96 -13.43
C GLY A 142 25.41 -21.78 -14.56
N PRO A 143 25.80 -22.05 -15.83
CA PRO A 143 24.92 -21.86 -16.98
C PRO A 143 23.57 -22.61 -16.92
N PRO A 144 23.51 -23.89 -16.47
CA PRO A 144 22.25 -24.64 -16.45
C PRO A 144 21.21 -24.09 -15.46
N LEU A 145 21.66 -23.65 -14.28
CA LEU A 145 20.76 -23.11 -13.27
C LEU A 145 20.31 -21.70 -13.66
N ARG A 146 21.21 -20.87 -14.21
CA ARG A 146 20.86 -19.57 -14.80
C ARG A 146 19.79 -19.72 -15.89
N ALA A 147 19.95 -20.69 -16.80
CA ALA A 147 18.97 -20.98 -17.84
C ALA A 147 17.61 -21.37 -17.24
N SER A 148 17.60 -22.28 -16.27
CA SER A 148 16.39 -22.69 -15.54
C SER A 148 15.65 -21.53 -14.88
N MET A 149 16.34 -20.49 -14.42
CA MET A 149 15.72 -19.30 -13.82
C MET A 149 14.92 -18.45 -14.81
N VAL A 150 15.25 -18.56 -16.11
CA VAL A 150 14.69 -17.73 -17.19
C VAL A 150 13.73 -18.52 -18.08
N GLU A 151 14.06 -19.78 -18.39
CA GLU A 151 13.30 -20.62 -19.32
C GLU A 151 11.98 -21.10 -18.71
N ASN A 152 12.00 -21.49 -17.43
CA ASN A 152 10.80 -21.92 -16.71
C ASN A 152 9.96 -20.71 -16.26
N ARG A 153 9.26 -20.09 -17.22
CA ARG A 153 8.44 -18.90 -17.00
C ARG A 153 6.95 -19.16 -17.23
N THR A 154 6.14 -18.56 -16.37
CA THR A 154 4.66 -18.55 -16.51
C THR A 154 4.23 -17.23 -17.13
N LEU A 155 3.40 -17.28 -18.17
CA LEU A 155 2.85 -16.07 -18.81
C LEU A 155 1.94 -15.32 -17.80
N ILE A 156 2.14 -14.01 -17.64
CA ILE A 156 1.35 -13.15 -16.74
C ILE A 156 0.53 -12.09 -17.48
N ALA A 157 1.01 -11.61 -18.63
CA ALA A 157 0.31 -10.62 -19.45
C ALA A 157 0.83 -10.67 -20.89
N GLU A 158 0.01 -10.20 -21.82
CA GLU A 158 0.35 -10.12 -23.24
C GLU A 158 -0.23 -8.85 -23.83
N THR A 159 0.58 -8.16 -24.62
CA THR A 159 0.22 -6.97 -25.38
C THR A 159 0.47 -7.25 -26.86
N ARG A 160 0.21 -6.26 -27.73
CA ARG A 160 0.43 -6.42 -29.18
C ARG A 160 1.89 -6.78 -29.53
N ASN A 161 2.86 -6.22 -28.80
CA ASN A 161 4.28 -6.32 -29.13
C ASN A 161 5.09 -7.11 -28.08
N ASP A 162 4.55 -7.30 -26.87
CA ASP A 162 5.27 -7.87 -25.74
C ASP A 162 4.49 -8.97 -25.02
N ARG A 163 5.21 -10.02 -24.64
CA ARG A 163 4.72 -11.10 -23.76
C ARG A 163 5.47 -11.02 -22.44
N PHE A 164 4.73 -10.83 -21.36
CA PHE A 164 5.28 -10.74 -20.01
C PHE A 164 5.10 -12.07 -19.29
N GLY A 165 6.15 -12.56 -18.65
CA GLY A 165 6.11 -13.77 -17.84
C GLY A 165 6.86 -13.62 -16.52
N TRP A 166 6.81 -14.64 -15.68
CA TRP A 166 7.56 -14.70 -14.43
C TRP A 166 8.32 -16.02 -14.33
N GLY A 167 9.65 -15.94 -14.20
CA GLY A 167 10.55 -17.06 -13.96
C GLY A 167 10.89 -17.24 -12.48
N LEU A 168 12.06 -17.80 -12.19
CA LEU A 168 12.54 -17.96 -10.82
C LEU A 168 13.22 -16.68 -10.33
N GLY A 169 12.41 -15.78 -9.75
CA GLY A 169 12.89 -14.53 -9.14
C GLY A 169 12.98 -13.34 -10.09
N PHE A 170 12.71 -13.54 -11.38
CA PHE A 170 12.71 -12.49 -12.40
C PHE A 170 11.38 -12.42 -13.15
N GLY A 171 10.90 -11.21 -13.37
CA GLY A 171 9.97 -10.94 -14.45
C GLY A 171 10.68 -11.05 -15.80
N THR A 172 9.95 -11.42 -16.83
CA THR A 172 10.43 -11.57 -18.20
C THR A 172 9.56 -10.73 -19.11
N ARG A 173 10.18 -10.12 -20.12
CA ARG A 173 9.50 -9.43 -21.21
C ARG A 173 10.12 -9.90 -22.52
N GLU A 174 9.35 -10.64 -23.28
CA GLU A 174 9.71 -11.18 -24.59
C GLU A 174 9.07 -10.32 -25.68
N ARG A 175 9.89 -9.89 -26.65
CA ARG A 175 9.47 -9.19 -27.86
C ARG A 175 10.20 -9.77 -29.06
N GLU A 176 9.77 -9.43 -30.27
CA GLU A 176 10.41 -9.90 -31.51
C GLU A 176 11.93 -9.62 -31.56
N GLY A 177 12.36 -8.50 -30.96
CA GLY A 177 13.76 -8.10 -30.85
C GLY A 177 14.55 -8.66 -29.65
N GLY A 178 13.99 -9.57 -28.84
CA GLY A 178 14.73 -10.24 -27.76
C GLY A 178 13.98 -10.39 -26.43
N LEU A 179 14.69 -10.96 -25.46
CA LEU A 179 14.20 -11.23 -24.11
C LEU A 179 14.90 -10.31 -23.10
N THR A 180 14.12 -9.58 -22.31
CA THR A 180 14.64 -8.84 -21.16
C THR A 180 14.11 -9.44 -19.86
N LEU A 181 14.97 -9.46 -18.84
CA LEU A 181 14.63 -9.86 -17.48
C LEU A 181 14.53 -8.62 -16.62
N TRP A 182 13.66 -8.63 -15.63
CA TRP A 182 13.51 -7.49 -14.74
C TRP A 182 13.15 -7.88 -13.32
N GLN A 183 13.50 -7.01 -12.40
CA GLN A 183 12.94 -6.98 -11.06
C GLN A 183 12.78 -5.54 -10.60
N THR A 184 11.76 -5.30 -9.78
CA THR A 184 11.46 -4.00 -9.19
C THR A 184 11.55 -4.06 -7.67
N SER A 185 11.81 -2.91 -7.06
CA SER A 185 11.68 -2.70 -5.63
C SER A 185 10.75 -1.52 -5.37
N ALA A 186 9.86 -1.68 -4.40
CA ALA A 186 8.94 -0.65 -3.97
C ALA A 186 8.88 -0.65 -2.45
N ASN A 187 9.41 0.42 -1.85
CA ASN A 187 9.33 0.69 -0.42
C ASN A 187 8.95 2.16 -0.22
N ILE A 188 8.49 2.52 0.98
CA ILE A 188 8.12 3.91 1.28
C ILE A 188 9.32 4.83 1.01
N GLY A 189 9.11 5.86 0.19
CA GLY A 189 10.15 6.81 -0.21
C GLY A 189 11.19 6.27 -1.18
N MET A 190 11.03 5.06 -1.73
CA MET A 190 12.00 4.47 -2.67
C MET A 190 11.34 3.62 -3.76
N ARG A 191 11.79 3.80 -4.99
CA ARG A 191 11.51 2.90 -6.11
C ARG A 191 12.81 2.47 -6.75
N GLY A 192 12.89 1.22 -7.14
CA GLY A 192 14.03 0.68 -7.85
C GLY A 192 13.63 -0.29 -8.95
N MET A 193 14.52 -0.42 -9.91
CA MET A 193 14.34 -1.25 -11.08
C MET A 193 15.69 -1.77 -11.55
N MET A 194 15.74 -3.06 -11.86
CA MET A 194 16.85 -3.72 -12.50
C MET A 194 16.33 -4.40 -13.75
N VAL A 195 16.99 -4.17 -14.88
CA VAL A 195 16.67 -4.79 -16.16
C VAL A 195 17.94 -5.39 -16.75
N ILE A 196 17.84 -6.62 -17.26
CA ILE A 196 18.94 -7.38 -17.84
C ILE A 196 18.54 -7.77 -19.26
N ASP A 197 19.41 -7.50 -20.23
CA ASP A 197 19.35 -8.06 -21.57
C ASP A 197 20.49 -9.08 -21.72
N PRO A 198 20.19 -10.39 -21.57
CA PRO A 198 21.21 -11.43 -21.66
C PRO A 198 21.85 -11.50 -23.05
N SER A 199 21.10 -11.18 -24.12
CA SER A 199 21.59 -11.27 -25.50
C SER A 199 22.63 -10.19 -25.80
N ARG A 200 22.40 -8.98 -25.29
CA ARG A 200 23.33 -7.85 -25.40
C ARG A 200 24.38 -7.83 -24.30
N ARG A 201 24.34 -8.80 -23.38
CA ARG A 201 25.20 -8.87 -22.18
C ARG A 201 25.25 -7.54 -21.44
N SER A 202 24.09 -6.91 -21.29
CA SER A 202 23.95 -5.56 -20.74
C SER A 202 22.82 -5.52 -19.73
N GLY A 203 22.82 -4.51 -18.88
CA GLY A 203 21.72 -4.25 -17.97
C GLY A 203 21.80 -2.86 -17.38
N VAL A 204 20.71 -2.46 -16.75
CA VAL A 204 20.55 -1.15 -16.14
C VAL A 204 19.90 -1.32 -14.78
N VAL A 205 20.44 -0.60 -13.80
CA VAL A 205 19.88 -0.50 -12.45
C VAL A 205 19.59 0.95 -12.17
N VAL A 206 18.35 1.26 -11.81
CA VAL A 206 17.91 2.60 -11.46
C VAL A 206 17.30 2.54 -10.06
N LEU A 207 17.82 3.36 -9.15
CA LEU A 207 17.31 3.52 -7.80
C LEU A 207 16.91 4.98 -7.60
N THR A 208 15.76 5.20 -6.99
CA THR A 208 15.21 6.54 -6.74
C THR A 208 14.80 6.66 -5.28
N ASN A 209 15.00 7.85 -4.70
CA ASN A 209 14.58 8.20 -3.35
C ASN A 209 13.21 8.91 -3.35
N SER A 210 12.28 8.45 -4.18
CA SER A 210 10.96 9.04 -4.32
C SER A 210 9.90 7.97 -4.60
N ASP A 211 8.74 8.09 -3.94
CA ASP A 211 7.57 7.26 -4.26
C ASP A 211 7.04 7.48 -5.68
N ARG A 212 7.37 8.63 -6.28
CA ARG A 212 7.03 8.98 -7.68
C ARG A 212 8.10 8.53 -8.69
N GLY A 213 9.14 7.82 -8.25
CA GLY A 213 10.24 7.39 -9.12
C GLY A 213 9.89 6.33 -10.17
N LYS A 214 8.66 5.78 -10.16
CA LYS A 214 8.23 4.68 -11.06
C LYS A 214 8.31 5.05 -12.54
N GLU A 215 7.93 6.28 -12.90
CA GLU A 215 7.96 6.75 -14.29
C GLU A 215 9.40 7.00 -14.74
N LEU A 216 10.15 7.76 -13.94
CA LEU A 216 11.55 8.09 -14.20
C LEU A 216 12.43 6.84 -14.37
N MET A 217 12.26 5.83 -13.50
CA MET A 217 13.10 4.62 -13.58
C MET A 217 12.88 3.83 -14.88
N GLN A 218 11.64 3.81 -15.39
CA GLN A 218 11.30 3.15 -16.65
C GLN A 218 11.80 3.96 -17.85
N GLU A 219 11.67 5.29 -17.81
CA GLU A 219 12.18 6.19 -18.84
C GLU A 219 13.71 6.04 -18.99
N VAL A 220 14.45 6.08 -17.88
CA VAL A 220 15.91 5.87 -17.88
C VAL A 220 16.26 4.48 -18.43
N ALA A 221 15.56 3.43 -17.99
CA ALA A 221 15.81 2.08 -18.49
C ALA A 221 15.53 1.96 -20.01
N GLY A 222 14.46 2.60 -20.49
CA GLY A 222 14.14 2.67 -21.91
C GLY A 222 15.21 3.36 -22.73
N HIS A 223 15.71 4.52 -22.28
CA HIS A 223 16.78 5.24 -22.97
C HIS A 223 18.10 4.46 -23.02
N VAL A 224 18.46 3.75 -21.94
CA VAL A 224 19.71 2.98 -21.89
C VAL A 224 19.63 1.71 -22.74
N LEU A 225 18.49 1.01 -22.75
CA LEU A 225 18.32 -0.24 -23.49
C LEU A 225 17.96 -0.01 -24.97
N GLY A 226 17.58 1.20 -25.37
CA GLY A 226 17.45 1.60 -26.77
C GLY A 226 16.36 0.94 -27.64
N PRO A 227 15.22 0.39 -27.15
CA PRO A 227 14.08 0.15 -28.03
C PRO A 227 13.38 1.48 -28.41
N GLU A 228 12.96 1.60 -29.68
CA GLU A 228 12.19 2.76 -30.20
C GLU A 228 10.83 2.96 -29.50
N GLU A 229 10.32 1.92 -28.84
CA GLU A 229 9.19 2.00 -27.91
C GLU A 229 9.73 2.00 -26.48
N PRO A 230 9.25 2.91 -25.60
CA PRO A 230 9.77 3.03 -24.25
C PRO A 230 9.69 1.69 -23.51
N TRP A 231 10.80 1.32 -22.86
CA TRP A 231 10.79 0.13 -22.03
C TRP A 231 9.86 0.39 -20.83
N GLN A 232 8.68 -0.25 -20.82
CA GLN A 232 7.67 -0.09 -19.77
C GLN A 232 7.16 -1.45 -19.32
N LEU A 233 6.92 -1.56 -18.01
CA LEU A 233 6.21 -2.67 -17.41
C LEU A 233 4.70 -2.40 -17.42
N PRO A 234 3.85 -3.44 -17.42
CA PRO A 234 2.41 -3.27 -17.28
C PRO A 234 1.99 -2.53 -16.00
#